data_AF-A0A929U583-F1
#
_entry.id   AF-A0A929U583-F1
#
_cell.length_a   1.000
_cell.length_b   1.000
_cell.length_c   1.000
_cell.angle_alpha   90.00
_cell.angle_beta   90.00
_cell.angle_gamma   90.00
#
_symmetry.space_group_name_H-M   'P 1'
#
loop_
_entity.id
_entity.type
_entity.pdbx_description
1 polymer ?
#
loop_
_entity_poly.entity_id
_entity_poly.type
_entity_poly.pdbx_seq_one_letter_code
_entity_poly.pdbx_strand_id
1 'polypeptide(L)'
;MKNAKILWIDLEMTGLNPQKDRILEVAAIATDWDFNEIATFESAVKVDEKTLESRMVGEFWDTFSETRDALKLQNSRATKNSQEVEADLIKFVEE
;
A
#
# COMPACT_ATOMS: atom_id res chain seq x y z
N MET A 1 -8.39 -25.95 -4.42
CA MET A 1 -7.70 -24.90 -3.65
C MET A 1 -6.69 -24.25 -4.58
N LYS A 2 -6.76 -22.93 -4.74
CA LYS A 2 -5.77 -22.18 -5.51
C LYS A 2 -4.48 -22.19 -4.68
N ASN A 3 -3.57 -23.10 -4.98
CA ASN A 3 -2.38 -23.31 -4.16
C ASN A 3 -1.27 -22.35 -4.57
N ALA A 4 -1.44 -21.06 -4.30
CA ALA A 4 -0.34 -20.11 -4.40
C ALA A 4 0.84 -20.54 -3.52
N LYS A 5 2.05 -20.21 -3.96
CA LYS A 5 3.31 -20.57 -3.30
C LYS A 5 4.11 -19.36 -2.88
N ILE A 6 4.00 -18.28 -3.64
CA ILE A 6 4.69 -17.02 -3.39
C ILE A 6 3.64 -15.91 -3.34
N LEU A 7 3.70 -15.11 -2.29
CA LEU A 7 2.97 -13.86 -2.15
C LEU A 7 3.96 -12.70 -2.31
N TRP A 8 3.85 -11.99 -3.41
CA TRP A 8 4.58 -10.75 -3.68
C TRP A 8 3.79 -9.61 -3.06
N ILE A 9 4.46 -8.70 -2.34
CA ILE A 9 3.84 -7.52 -1.75
C ILE A 9 4.71 -6.32 -2.05
N ASP A 10 4.07 -5.23 -2.45
CA ASP A 10 4.67 -3.92 -2.54
C ASP A 10 3.84 -2.91 -1.73
N LEU A 11 4.53 -1.94 -1.13
CA LEU A 11 3.93 -0.94 -0.26
C LEU A 11 4.44 0.45 -0.61
N GLU A 12 3.52 1.40 -0.63
CA GLU A 12 3.86 2.82 -0.65
C GLU A 12 3.66 3.43 0.73
N MET A 13 4.58 4.28 1.16
CA MET A 13 4.56 4.87 2.51
C MET A 13 4.81 6.37 2.48
N THR A 14 4.44 7.06 3.55
CA THR A 14 4.75 8.49 3.73
C THR A 14 6.25 8.78 3.90
N GLY A 15 7.06 7.76 4.24
CA GLY A 15 8.49 7.88 4.50
C GLY A 15 9.11 6.60 5.09
N LEU A 16 10.35 6.71 5.59
CA LEU A 16 11.19 5.57 5.99
C LEU A 16 11.30 5.33 7.51
N ASN A 17 10.54 6.05 8.35
CA ASN A 17 10.55 5.85 9.80
C ASN A 17 9.30 5.08 10.24
N PRO A 18 9.38 3.77 10.53
CA PRO A 18 8.21 2.94 10.84
C PRO A 18 7.40 3.40 12.06
N GLN A 19 8.01 4.12 13.00
CA GLN A 19 7.28 4.63 14.17
C GLN A 19 6.35 5.79 13.81
N LYS A 20 6.70 6.57 12.77
CA LYS A 20 6.02 7.83 12.42
C LYS A 20 5.29 7.76 11.08
N ASP A 21 5.84 7.04 10.12
CA ASP A 21 5.32 6.93 8.77
C ASP A 21 4.21 5.87 8.69
N ARG A 22 3.37 6.01 7.66
CA ARG A 22 2.18 5.18 7.45
C ARG A 22 2.16 4.66 6.03
N ILE A 23 1.57 3.47 5.87
CA ILE A 23 1.27 2.85 4.58
C ILE A 23 0.14 3.65 3.92
N LEU A 24 0.30 3.94 2.63
CA LEU A 24 -0.65 4.66 1.77
C LEU A 24 -1.29 3.72 0.73
N GLU A 25 -0.60 2.64 0.39
CA GLU A 25 -1.04 1.67 -0.60
C GLU A 25 -0.42 0.31 -0.29
N VAL A 26 -1.16 -0.75 -0.61
CA VAL A 26 -0.66 -2.11 -0.69
C VAL A 26 -1.12 -2.75 -1.99
N ALA A 27 -0.19 -3.41 -2.67
CA ALA A 27 -0.47 -4.30 -3.78
C ALA A 27 0.12 -5.68 -3.48
N ALA A 28 -0.60 -6.73 -3.83
CA ALA A 28 -0.15 -8.10 -3.66
C ALA A 28 -0.50 -8.98 -4.87
N ILE A 29 0.41 -9.89 -5.21
CA ILE A 29 0.25 -10.87 -6.28
C ILE A 29 0.58 -12.25 -5.74
N ALA A 30 -0.35 -13.18 -5.89
CA ALA A 30 -0.16 -14.58 -5.52
C ALA A 30 0.21 -15.39 -6.77
N THR A 31 1.32 -16.13 -6.72
CA THR A 31 1.86 -16.89 -7.86
C THR A 31 2.21 -18.34 -7.49
N ASP A 32 2.31 -19.22 -8.48
CA ASP A 32 2.96 -20.53 -8.35
C ASP A 32 4.50 -20.42 -8.45
N TRP A 33 5.21 -21.56 -8.46
CA TRP A 33 6.68 -21.58 -8.58
C TRP A 33 7.22 -21.22 -9.97
N ASP A 34 6.36 -21.28 -10.99
CA ASP A 34 6.69 -20.89 -12.36
C ASP A 34 6.28 -19.43 -12.63
N PHE A 35 5.95 -18.68 -11.57
CA PHE A 35 5.52 -17.29 -11.58
C PHE A 35 4.22 -17.03 -12.35
N ASN A 36 3.36 -18.03 -12.54
CA ASN A 36 2.03 -17.81 -13.09
C ASN A 36 1.16 -17.13 -12.03
N GLU A 37 0.49 -16.03 -12.41
CA GLU A 37 -0.44 -15.31 -11.55
C GLU A 37 -1.71 -16.12 -11.26
N ILE A 38 -2.06 -16.20 -9.98
CA ILE A 38 -3.22 -16.95 -9.47
C ILE A 38 -4.31 -16.01 -8.96
N ALA A 39 -3.90 -14.91 -8.32
CA ALA A 39 -4.77 -13.88 -7.76
C ALA A 39 -3.99 -12.59 -7.48
N THR A 40 -4.70 -11.47 -7.43
CA THR A 40 -4.16 -10.14 -7.13
C THR A 40 -5.02 -9.41 -6.10
N PHE A 41 -4.39 -8.53 -5.34
CA PHE A 41 -5.04 -7.64 -4.39
C PHE A 41 -4.41 -6.25 -4.47
N GLU A 42 -5.22 -5.21 -4.38
CA GLU A 42 -4.74 -3.82 -4.36
C GLU A 42 -5.66 -2.98 -3.47
N SER A 43 -5.09 -2.13 -2.62
CA SER A 43 -5.87 -1.21 -1.81
C SER A 43 -5.08 0.02 -1.40
N ALA A 44 -5.72 1.19 -1.54
CA ALA A 44 -5.27 2.41 -0.91
C ALA A 44 -5.65 2.45 0.57
N VAL A 45 -4.74 2.92 1.41
CA VAL A 45 -4.92 3.05 2.86
C VAL A 45 -5.15 4.52 3.20
N LYS A 46 -6.27 4.80 3.90
CA LYS A 46 -6.60 6.13 4.36
C LYS A 46 -5.71 6.53 5.54
N VAL A 47 -4.92 7.58 5.33
CA VAL A 47 -4.09 8.30 6.29
C VAL A 47 -4.60 9.72 6.42
N ASP A 48 -4.54 10.27 7.63
CA ASP A 48 -5.01 11.63 7.92
C ASP A 48 -4.13 12.70 7.25
N GLU A 49 -4.75 13.82 6.85
CA GLU A 49 -4.07 14.91 6.12
C GLU A 49 -2.89 15.50 6.89
N LYS A 50 -3.00 15.61 8.23
CA LYS A 50 -1.93 16.14 9.08
C LYS A 50 -0.68 15.24 9.04
N THR A 51 -0.85 13.92 9.04
CA THR A 51 0.25 12.97 8.84
C THR A 51 0.85 13.16 7.45
N LEU A 52 0.05 13.23 6.38
CA LEU A 52 0.58 13.44 5.02
C LEU A 52 1.41 14.72 4.90
N GLU A 53 0.89 15.85 5.41
CA GLU A 53 1.56 17.15 5.36
C GLU A 53 2.86 17.17 6.17
N SER A 54 2.90 16.48 7.32
CA SER A 54 4.08 16.47 8.18
C SER A 54 5.14 15.45 7.77
N ARG A 55 4.77 14.42 7.00
CA ARG A 55 5.65 13.31 6.65
C ARG A 55 6.13 13.35 5.21
N MET A 56 5.27 13.75 4.26
CA MET A 56 5.61 13.79 2.84
C MET A 56 6.31 15.11 2.45
N VAL A 57 7.45 15.38 3.09
CA VAL A 57 8.25 16.61 2.95
C VAL A 57 9.74 16.30 2.77
N GLY A 58 10.51 17.27 2.26
CA GLY A 58 11.96 17.19 2.10
C GLY A 58 12.41 16.78 0.69
N GLU A 59 13.73 16.75 0.47
CA GLU A 59 14.36 16.66 -0.86
C GLU A 59 13.82 15.54 -1.75
N PHE A 60 13.59 14.34 -1.20
CA PHE A 60 13.01 13.23 -1.95
C PHE A 60 11.63 13.60 -2.51
N TRP A 61 10.74 14.10 -1.64
CA TRP A 61 9.38 14.45 -2.00
C TRP A 61 9.27 15.72 -2.84
N ASP A 62 10.28 16.59 -2.78
CA ASP A 62 10.39 17.75 -3.67
C ASP A 62 10.89 17.33 -5.06
N THR A 63 11.82 16.38 -5.14
CA THR A 63 12.32 15.80 -6.40
C THR A 63 11.26 14.98 -7.12
N PHE A 64 10.45 14.21 -6.37
CA PHE A 64 9.40 13.33 -6.89
C PHE A 64 8.00 13.85 -6.56
N SER A 65 7.76 15.14 -6.77
CA SER A 65 6.52 15.81 -6.37
C SER A 65 5.28 15.24 -7.08
N GLU A 66 5.42 14.78 -8.33
CA GLU A 66 4.30 14.16 -9.07
C GLU A 66 3.83 12.87 -8.39
N THR A 67 4.76 11.99 -8.00
CA THR A 67 4.46 10.75 -7.25
C THR A 67 3.84 11.09 -5.90
N ARG A 68 4.40 12.05 -5.18
CA ARG A 68 3.86 12.54 -3.91
C ARG A 68 2.39 12.95 -4.05
N ASP A 69 2.11 13.79 -5.04
CA ASP A 69 0.80 14.40 -5.21
C ASP A 69 -0.22 13.38 -5.73
N ALA A 70 0.22 12.41 -6.55
CA ALA A 70 -0.59 11.24 -6.94
C ALA A 70 -0.98 10.37 -5.73
N LEU A 71 -0.02 10.05 -4.85
CA LEU A 71 -0.30 9.30 -3.61
C LEU A 71 -1.24 10.06 -2.67
N LYS A 72 -1.07 11.39 -2.55
CA LYS A 72 -2.01 12.24 -1.78
C LYS A 72 -3.41 12.22 -2.38
N LEU A 73 -3.53 12.29 -3.72
CA LEU A 73 -4.81 12.22 -4.41
C LEU A 73 -5.48 10.86 -4.20
N GLN A 74 -4.73 9.77 -4.32
CA GLN A 74 -5.20 8.41 -4.02
C GLN A 74 -5.70 8.30 -2.57
N ASN A 75 -4.91 8.77 -1.60
CA ASN A 75 -5.30 8.82 -0.20
C ASN A 75 -6.58 9.64 0.02
N SER A 76 -6.80 10.73 -0.72
CA SER A 76 -8.03 11.53 -0.59
C SER A 76 -9.28 10.75 -1.00
N ARG A 77 -9.14 9.82 -1.95
CA ARG A 77 -10.21 8.94 -2.45
C ARG A 77 -10.35 7.65 -1.66
N ALA A 78 -9.33 7.26 -0.89
CA ALA A 78 -9.36 6.07 -0.05
C ALA A 78 -10.42 6.21 1.06
N THR A 79 -11.10 5.10 1.34
CA THR A 79 -12.17 5.02 2.36
C THR A 79 -11.81 4.10 3.53
N LYS A 80 -10.89 3.15 3.32
CA LYS A 80 -10.51 2.15 4.31
C LYS A 80 -9.27 2.58 5.09
N ASN A 81 -9.27 2.40 6.40
CA ASN A 81 -8.09 2.57 7.23
C ASN A 81 -7.15 1.34 7.16
N SER A 82 -6.00 1.41 7.84
CA SER A 82 -5.01 0.33 7.83
C SER A 82 -5.54 -1.01 8.33
N GLN A 83 -6.41 -1.00 9.34
CA GLN A 83 -6.95 -2.22 9.94
C GLN A 83 -7.94 -2.91 9.00
N GLU A 84 -8.77 -2.13 8.30
CA GLU A 84 -9.69 -2.64 7.30
C GLU A 84 -8.95 -3.25 6.10
N VAL A 85 -7.92 -2.57 5.60
CA VAL A 85 -7.08 -3.08 4.51
C VAL A 85 -6.29 -4.32 4.92
N GLU A 86 -5.76 -4.36 6.15
CA GLU A 86 -5.10 -5.54 6.71
C GLU A 86 -6.05 -6.74 6.77
N ALA A 87 -7.27 -6.55 7.25
CA ALA A 87 -8.27 -7.61 7.31
C ALA A 87 -8.64 -8.15 5.92
N ASP A 88 -8.77 -7.26 4.93
CA ASP A 88 -9.03 -7.64 3.54
C ASP A 88 -7.85 -8.40 2.92
N LEU A 89 -6.61 -8.00 3.20
CA LEU A 89 -5.42 -8.69 2.72
C LEU A 89 -5.27 -10.08 3.37
N ILE A 90 -5.54 -10.22 4.67
CA ILE A 90 -5.57 -11.53 5.33
C ILE A 90 -6.62 -12.42 4.68
N LYS A 91 -7.82 -11.89 4.43
CA LYS A 91 -8.88 -12.64 3.75
C LYS A 91 -8.43 -13.10 2.36
N PHE A 92 -7.76 -12.24 1.59
CA PHE A 92 -7.19 -12.59 0.29
C PHE A 92 -6.19 -13.75 0.39
N VAL A 93 -5.38 -13.81 1.46
CA VAL A 93 -4.40 -14.87 1.68
C VAL A 93 -5.07 -16.20 2.10
N GLU A 94 -6.26 -16.16 2.69
CA GLU A 94 -7.00 -17.35 3.16
C GLU A 94 -7.84 -18.05 2.08
N GLU A 95 -8.02 -17.45 0.88
CA GLU A 95 -8.79 -18.01 -0.25
C GLU A 95 -8.14 -19.22 -0.96
#